data_AF-A0AAW4BK75-F1
#
_entry.id   AF-A0AAW4BK75-F1
#
_cell.length_a   1.000
_cell.length_b   1.000
_cell.length_c   1.000
_cell.angle_alpha   90.00
_cell.angle_beta   90.00
_cell.angle_gamma   90.00
#
_symmetry.space_group_name_H-M   'P 1'
#
loop_
_entity.id
_entity.type
_entity.pdbx_description
1 polymer ?
#
loop_
_entity_poly.entity_id
_entity_poly.type
_entity_poly.pdbx_seq_one_letter_code
_entity_poly.pdbx_strand_id
1 'polypeptide(L)'
;EALFFTVAPQLIAAKENNIPLPETLPFILALGKHEEVIQIPTSLEARITNRSKSGTAVNTGAAFNLTMGAAYHLLCFFTSLNDSNIRDIAHPIKVHTEERDKSLQVVKVSSHKPRANKAVDALLVGEQFDVDKRGGVKFIQLLERLSKLYGNSEDGSELLFTLNNHADVNHTFN
;
A
#
# COMPACT_ATOMS: atom_id res chain seq x y z
N GLU A 1 3.83 8.04 7.01
CA GLU A 1 2.44 7.67 7.36
C GLU A 1 1.39 8.53 6.67
N ALA A 2 1.40 9.85 6.88
CA ALA A 2 0.37 10.77 6.36
C ALA A 2 0.07 10.65 4.85
N LEU A 3 1.08 10.38 4.01
CA LEU A 3 0.90 10.25 2.57
C LEU A 3 -0.05 9.09 2.21
N PHE A 4 0.19 7.91 2.75
CA PHE A 4 -0.65 6.74 2.46
C PHE A 4 -2.10 6.96 2.90
N PHE A 5 -2.31 7.39 4.14
CA PHE A 5 -3.65 7.60 4.69
C PHE A 5 -4.41 8.77 4.08
N THR A 6 -3.73 9.68 3.37
CA THR A 6 -4.38 10.79 2.67
C THR A 6 -4.70 10.44 1.22
N VAL A 7 -3.76 9.81 0.51
CA VAL A 7 -3.86 9.58 -0.93
C VAL A 7 -4.62 8.29 -1.24
N ALA A 8 -4.42 7.22 -0.46
CA ALA A 8 -5.05 5.93 -0.73
C ALA A 8 -6.60 5.97 -0.66
N PRO A 9 -7.25 6.64 0.30
CA PRO A 9 -8.71 6.78 0.30
C PRO A 9 -9.24 7.54 -0.93
N GLN A 10 -8.51 8.55 -1.42
CA GLN A 10 -8.89 9.30 -2.62
C GLN A 10 -8.83 8.42 -3.87
N LEU A 11 -7.77 7.60 -4.00
CA LEU A 11 -7.63 6.61 -5.07
C LEU A 11 -8.75 5.55 -5.03
N ILE A 12 -9.02 4.99 -3.86
CA ILE A 12 -10.11 4.03 -3.63
C ILE A 12 -11.46 4.65 -4.03
N ALA A 13 -11.77 5.84 -3.51
CA ALA A 13 -13.04 6.50 -3.78
C ALA A 13 -13.22 6.81 -5.27
N ALA A 14 -12.17 7.26 -5.96
CA ALA A 14 -12.24 7.50 -7.41
C ALA A 14 -12.53 6.19 -8.17
N LYS A 15 -11.84 5.10 -7.84
CA LYS A 15 -11.99 3.81 -8.52
C LYS A 15 -13.35 3.17 -8.25
N GLU A 16 -13.85 3.22 -7.03
CA GLU A 16 -15.15 2.64 -6.65
C GLU A 16 -16.33 3.38 -7.26
N ASN A 17 -16.23 4.70 -7.40
CA ASN A 17 -17.29 5.51 -8.02
C ASN A 17 -17.14 5.61 -9.55
N ASN A 18 -16.17 4.90 -10.16
CA ASN A 18 -15.82 5.00 -11.57
C ASN A 18 -15.57 6.46 -12.04
N ILE A 19 -15.00 7.28 -11.16
CA ILE A 19 -14.67 8.68 -11.45
C ILE A 19 -13.25 8.72 -12.01
N PRO A 20 -13.01 9.40 -13.15
CA PRO A 20 -11.65 9.59 -13.66
C PRO A 20 -10.83 10.39 -12.64
N LEU A 21 -9.60 9.94 -12.40
CA LEU A 21 -8.70 10.65 -11.50
C LEU A 21 -8.38 12.05 -12.05
N PRO A 22 -8.36 13.10 -11.20
CA PRO A 22 -7.88 14.41 -11.61
C PRO A 22 -6.39 14.36 -11.97
N GLU A 23 -5.88 15.37 -12.66
CA GLU A 23 -4.45 15.43 -13.05
C GLU A 23 -3.50 15.38 -11.85
N THR A 24 -3.92 15.96 -10.72
CA THR A 24 -3.21 15.93 -9.45
C THR A 24 -4.17 15.62 -8.29
N LEU A 25 -3.65 14.93 -7.27
CA LEU A 25 -4.34 14.69 -6.00
C LEU A 25 -3.72 15.55 -4.89
N PRO A 26 -4.54 16.23 -4.07
CA PRO A 26 -4.04 16.99 -2.95
C PRO A 26 -3.56 16.05 -1.83
N PHE A 27 -2.36 16.33 -1.35
CA PHE A 27 -1.79 15.77 -0.13
C PHE A 27 -1.58 16.89 0.87
N ILE A 28 -2.28 16.82 2.00
CA ILE A 28 -2.20 17.82 3.06
C ILE A 28 -1.16 17.34 4.08
N LEU A 29 -0.09 18.11 4.22
CA LEU A 29 0.96 17.89 5.21
C LEU A 29 0.78 18.86 6.37
N ALA A 30 0.37 18.34 7.53
CA ALA A 30 0.25 19.12 8.75
C ALA A 30 1.65 19.27 9.41
N LEU A 31 2.22 20.47 9.34
CA LEU A 31 3.48 20.87 9.95
C LEU A 31 3.23 21.67 11.24
N GLY A 32 2.57 21.03 12.21
CA GLY A 32 2.25 21.63 13.50
C GLY A 32 1.18 22.72 13.40
N LYS A 33 1.58 24.00 13.29
CA LYS A 33 0.66 25.15 13.17
C LYS A 33 0.33 25.54 11.73
N HIS A 34 1.00 24.94 10.76
CA HIS A 34 0.83 25.24 9.34
C HIS A 34 0.44 23.97 8.61
N GLU A 35 -0.40 24.12 7.60
CA GLU A 35 -0.73 23.05 6.66
C GLU A 35 -0.16 23.42 5.30
N GLU A 36 0.53 22.48 4.67
CA GLU A 36 1.02 22.62 3.30
C GLU A 36 0.26 21.65 2.40
N VAL A 37 -0.24 22.15 1.28
CA VAL A 37 -0.95 21.31 0.30
C VAL A 37 -0.02 21.04 -0.88
N ILE A 38 0.40 19.79 -0.99
CA ILE A 38 1.24 19.31 -2.09
C ILE A 38 0.33 18.65 -3.13
N GLN A 39 0.51 19.00 -4.40
CA GLN A 39 -0.22 18.40 -5.51
C GLN A 39 0.58 17.23 -6.09
N ILE A 40 0.07 16.01 -5.93
CA ILE A 40 0.74 14.79 -6.39
C ILE A 40 0.16 14.39 -7.75
N PRO A 41 0.98 14.27 -8.82
CA PRO A 41 0.49 13.92 -10.14
C PRO A 41 -0.09 12.51 -10.17
N THR A 42 -1.20 12.30 -10.86
CA THR A 42 -1.82 10.97 -11.03
C THR A 42 -1.31 10.22 -12.25
N SER A 43 -0.72 10.94 -13.20
CA SER A 43 -0.25 10.39 -14.46
C SER A 43 0.84 9.32 -14.27
N LEU A 44 0.62 8.16 -14.90
CA LEU A 44 1.59 7.05 -14.96
C LEU A 44 2.67 7.26 -16.02
N GLU A 45 2.57 8.32 -16.83
CA GLU A 45 3.56 8.65 -17.85
C GLU A 45 4.91 8.97 -17.21
N ALA A 46 5.91 8.14 -17.48
CA ALA A 46 7.27 8.36 -17.02
C ALA A 46 7.99 9.34 -17.95
N ARG A 47 8.65 10.37 -17.39
CA ARG A 47 9.55 11.23 -18.17
C ARG A 47 10.72 10.39 -18.67
N ILE A 48 10.72 10.14 -19.98
CA ILE A 48 11.58 9.21 -20.69
C ILE A 48 13.05 9.58 -20.49
N THR A 49 13.74 8.86 -19.59
CA THR A 49 15.22 8.85 -19.56
C THR A 49 15.77 7.46 -19.86
N ASN A 50 15.07 6.39 -19.48
CA ASN A 50 15.46 5.00 -19.75
C ASN A 50 14.23 4.14 -20.09
N ARG A 51 13.85 4.06 -21.38
CA ARG A 51 12.86 3.07 -21.82
C ARG A 51 13.46 1.67 -21.67
N SER A 52 12.73 0.76 -21.03
CA SER A 52 13.03 -0.66 -21.12
C SER A 52 12.90 -1.12 -22.60
N LYS A 53 13.51 -2.25 -22.96
CA LYS A 53 13.41 -2.80 -24.32
C LYS A 53 11.95 -3.07 -24.75
N SER A 54 11.02 -3.20 -23.80
CA SER A 54 9.59 -3.38 -24.02
C SER A 54 8.78 -2.08 -24.13
N GLY A 55 9.42 -0.90 -24.00
CA GLY A 55 8.74 0.40 -24.04
C GLY A 55 7.96 0.75 -22.77
N THR A 56 7.95 -0.14 -21.77
CA THR A 56 7.32 0.07 -20.47
C THR A 56 8.24 0.88 -19.55
N ALA A 57 7.66 1.80 -18.78
CA ALA A 57 8.33 2.59 -17.77
C ALA A 57 7.41 2.82 -16.55
N VAL A 58 8.00 2.97 -15.37
CA VAL A 58 7.28 3.22 -14.11
C VAL A 58 7.53 4.67 -13.69
N ASN A 59 6.46 5.43 -13.51
CA ASN A 59 6.55 6.76 -12.89
C ASN A 59 6.41 6.61 -11.37
N THR A 60 7.51 6.60 -10.63
CA THR A 60 7.50 6.51 -9.17
C THR A 60 6.84 7.71 -8.49
N GLY A 61 6.77 8.86 -9.18
CA GLY A 61 6.08 10.06 -8.70
C GLY A 61 4.56 10.06 -8.90
N ALA A 62 4.02 9.08 -9.62
CA ALA A 62 2.58 8.95 -9.80
C ALA A 62 1.90 8.63 -8.46
N ALA A 63 0.74 9.21 -8.19
CA ALA A 63 0.05 9.11 -6.91
C ALA A 63 -0.14 7.67 -6.42
N PHE A 64 -0.49 6.75 -7.32
CA PHE A 64 -0.61 5.33 -7.00
C PHE A 64 0.74 4.69 -6.61
N ASN A 65 1.77 4.85 -7.45
CA ASN A 65 3.09 4.26 -7.23
C ASN A 65 3.75 4.82 -5.96
N LEU A 66 3.62 6.12 -5.73
CA LEU A 66 4.09 6.80 -4.53
C LEU A 66 3.36 6.28 -3.28
N THR A 67 2.04 6.06 -3.37
CA THR A 67 1.24 5.47 -2.29
C THR A 67 1.69 4.04 -1.97
N MET A 68 1.98 3.23 -2.99
CA MET A 68 2.50 1.86 -2.81
C MET A 68 3.90 1.84 -2.20
N GLY A 69 4.78 2.77 -2.59
CA GLY A 69 6.07 2.97 -1.92
C GLY A 69 5.93 3.36 -0.44
N ALA A 70 4.99 4.27 -0.13
CA ALA A 70 4.69 4.61 1.26
C ALA A 70 4.11 3.41 2.03
N ALA A 71 3.30 2.57 1.39
CA ALA A 71 2.76 1.35 1.97
C ALA A 71 3.86 0.34 2.31
N TYR A 72 4.86 0.17 1.42
CA TYR A 72 6.03 -0.66 1.68
C TYR A 72 6.76 -0.21 2.96
N HIS A 73 7.04 1.10 3.10
CA HIS A 73 7.69 1.62 4.30
C HIS A 73 6.86 1.46 5.57
N LEU A 74 5.52 1.61 5.47
CA LEU A 74 4.62 1.36 6.60
C LEU A 74 4.58 -0.12 6.99
N LEU A 75 4.63 -1.04 6.02
CA LEU A 75 4.79 -2.47 6.30
C LEU A 75 6.12 -2.75 7.02
N CYS A 76 7.23 -2.16 6.59
CA CYS A 76 8.52 -2.27 7.29
C CYS A 76 8.47 -1.70 8.72
N PHE A 77 7.66 -0.65 8.93
CA PHE A 77 7.51 -0.03 10.25
C PHE A 77 6.67 -0.88 11.19
N PHE A 78 5.52 -1.36 10.71
CA PHE A 78 4.59 -2.15 11.53
C PHE A 78 5.00 -3.62 11.66
N THR A 79 5.82 -4.13 10.75
CA THR A 79 6.28 -5.51 10.74
C THR A 79 7.80 -5.57 10.74
N SER A 80 8.39 -6.42 11.58
CA SER A 80 9.84 -6.66 11.58
C SER A 80 10.27 -7.64 10.47
N LEU A 81 9.56 -7.62 9.34
CA LEU A 81 9.79 -8.51 8.21
C LEU A 81 10.91 -7.96 7.31
N ASN A 82 11.64 -8.85 6.67
CA ASN A 82 12.67 -8.47 5.69
C ASN A 82 12.01 -8.05 4.35
N ASP A 83 12.74 -7.30 3.53
CA ASP A 83 12.29 -6.82 2.21
C ASP A 83 11.56 -7.89 1.37
N SER A 84 12.20 -9.04 1.16
CA SER A 84 11.58 -10.13 0.40
C SER A 84 10.26 -10.57 0.99
N ASN A 85 10.17 -10.65 2.33
CA ASN A 85 8.94 -11.05 2.98
C ASN A 85 7.82 -10.03 2.80
N ILE A 86 8.14 -8.75 2.79
CA ILE A 86 7.17 -7.67 2.61
C ILE A 86 6.62 -7.66 1.19
N ARG A 87 7.48 -7.94 0.20
CA ARG A 87 7.07 -8.03 -1.22
C ARG A 87 6.25 -9.29 -1.52
N ASP A 88 6.53 -10.39 -0.83
CA ASP A 88 5.82 -11.66 -0.96
C ASP A 88 4.47 -11.70 -0.20
N ILE A 89 4.01 -10.59 0.40
CA ILE A 89 2.70 -10.56 1.06
C ILE A 89 1.62 -10.50 -0.02
N ALA A 90 0.70 -11.46 0.02
CA ALA A 90 -0.34 -11.63 -0.98
C ALA A 90 -1.76 -11.71 -0.38
N HIS A 91 -2.75 -11.55 -1.24
CA HIS A 91 -4.16 -11.78 -0.89
C HIS A 91 -4.46 -13.25 -0.58
N PRO A 92 -5.44 -13.54 0.29
CA PRO A 92 -6.16 -12.62 1.18
C PRO A 92 -5.41 -12.45 2.52
N ILE A 93 -5.60 -11.29 3.17
CA ILE A 93 -5.04 -11.03 4.50
C ILE A 93 -6.02 -11.53 5.57
N LYS A 94 -5.57 -12.44 6.44
CA LYS A 94 -6.42 -12.98 7.50
C LYS A 94 -6.37 -12.11 8.75
N VAL A 95 -7.48 -11.40 9.01
CA VAL A 95 -7.68 -10.64 10.25
C VAL A 95 -8.25 -11.56 11.32
N HIS A 96 -7.53 -11.77 12.43
CA HIS A 96 -8.02 -12.51 13.58
C HIS A 96 -8.43 -11.53 14.68
N THR A 97 -9.68 -11.54 15.10
CA THR A 97 -10.09 -10.81 16.31
C THR A 97 -10.19 -11.83 17.43
N GLU A 98 -9.38 -11.70 18.49
CA GLU A 98 -9.42 -12.65 19.60
C GLU A 98 -10.68 -12.42 20.44
N GLU A 99 -11.47 -13.48 20.66
CA GLU A 99 -12.77 -13.38 21.36
C GLU A 99 -12.66 -12.99 22.84
N ARG A 100 -11.47 -13.14 23.44
CA ARG A 100 -11.23 -12.87 24.86
C ARG A 100 -11.22 -11.37 25.20
N ASP A 101 -10.79 -10.54 24.26
CA ASP A 101 -10.74 -9.09 24.37
C ASP A 101 -11.29 -8.48 23.07
N LYS A 102 -12.61 -8.21 23.03
CA LYS A 102 -13.30 -7.68 21.83
C LYS A 102 -12.73 -6.34 21.33
N SER A 103 -11.87 -5.69 22.12
CA SER A 103 -11.17 -4.46 21.79
C SER A 103 -9.83 -4.69 21.05
N LEU A 104 -9.29 -5.91 21.05
CA LEU A 104 -8.00 -6.24 20.43
C LEU A 104 -8.23 -6.89 19.06
N GLN A 105 -7.96 -6.12 18.01
CA GLN A 105 -7.91 -6.65 16.64
C GLN A 105 -6.46 -7.01 16.30
N VAL A 106 -6.21 -8.27 15.95
CA VAL A 106 -4.88 -8.75 15.58
C VAL A 106 -4.88 -9.21 14.13
N VAL A 107 -4.30 -8.41 13.23
CA VAL A 107 -4.17 -8.86 11.84
C VAL A 107 -2.94 -9.74 11.73
N LYS A 108 -3.15 -10.98 11.29
CA LYS A 108 -2.07 -11.90 10.99
C LYS A 108 -1.71 -11.76 9.52
N VAL A 109 -0.56 -11.16 9.26
CA VAL A 109 -0.03 -11.02 7.91
C VAL A 109 0.97 -12.15 7.68
N SER A 110 0.59 -13.12 6.86
CA SER A 110 1.44 -14.26 6.51
C SER A 110 2.17 -14.00 5.19
N SER A 111 3.50 -14.12 5.21
CA SER A 111 4.37 -14.11 4.03
C SER A 111 5.01 -15.48 3.86
N HIS A 112 5.25 -15.94 2.63
CA HIS A 112 5.88 -17.23 2.36
C HIS A 112 7.39 -17.06 2.09
N LYS A 113 8.26 -17.86 2.74
CA LYS A 113 9.70 -17.92 2.43
C LYS A 113 10.01 -19.09 1.50
N PRO A 114 10.34 -18.87 0.21
CA PRO A 114 10.65 -19.97 -0.72
C PRO A 114 11.88 -20.77 -0.32
N ARG A 115 12.93 -20.09 0.18
CA ARG A 115 14.21 -20.73 0.56
C ARG A 115 14.15 -21.61 1.81
N ALA A 116 13.16 -21.37 2.68
CA ALA A 116 13.01 -22.10 3.95
C ALA A 116 11.72 -22.93 4.00
N ASN A 117 10.91 -22.91 2.92
CA ASN A 117 9.58 -23.48 2.82
C ASN A 117 8.71 -23.22 4.08
N LYS A 118 8.73 -21.98 4.58
CA LYS A 118 8.10 -21.61 5.87
C LYS A 118 7.27 -20.34 5.72
N ALA A 119 6.06 -20.36 6.28
CA ALA A 119 5.25 -19.16 6.48
C ALA A 119 5.82 -18.32 7.62
N VAL A 120 6.00 -17.03 7.36
CA VAL A 120 6.40 -16.03 8.36
C VAL A 120 5.20 -15.17 8.65
N ASP A 121 4.82 -15.14 9.91
CA ASP A 121 3.66 -14.41 10.37
C ASP A 121 4.12 -13.13 11.08
N ALA A 122 3.55 -11.99 10.69
CA ALA A 122 3.62 -10.76 11.45
C ALA A 122 2.25 -10.50 12.09
N LEU A 123 2.26 -10.13 13.37
CA LEU A 123 1.07 -9.77 14.12
C LEU A 123 0.98 -8.25 14.19
N LEU A 124 -0.03 -7.68 13.56
CA LEU A 124 -0.38 -6.27 13.69
C LEU A 124 -1.46 -6.15 14.76
N VAL A 125 -1.10 -5.63 15.93
CA VAL A 125 -2.03 -5.44 17.05
C VAL A 125 -2.60 -4.03 17.01
N GLY A 126 -3.92 -3.91 16.88
CA GLY A 126 -4.65 -2.68 17.13
C GLY A 126 -5.10 -2.63 18.59
N GLU A 127 -4.38 -1.91 19.44
CA GLU A 127 -4.88 -1.60 20.79
C GLU A 127 -5.72 -0.32 20.80
N GLN A 128 -6.66 -0.24 21.75
CA GLN A 128 -7.44 0.98 22.01
C GLN A 128 -6.62 2.07 22.73
N PHE A 129 -5.46 1.72 23.33
CA PHE A 129 -4.69 2.56 24.24
C PHE A 129 -3.30 3.01 23.75
N ASP A 130 -2.80 2.55 22.60
CA ASP A 130 -1.52 3.00 22.04
C ASP A 130 -1.74 3.81 20.76
N VAL A 131 -1.54 5.12 20.84
CA VAL A 131 -1.84 6.10 19.77
C VAL A 131 -0.96 5.86 18.54
N ASP A 132 0.22 5.27 18.71
CA ASP A 132 1.22 5.06 17.65
C ASP A 132 1.06 3.74 16.88
N LYS A 133 0.28 2.77 17.40
CA LYS A 133 0.01 1.47 16.74
C LYS A 133 -1.41 1.33 16.18
N ARG A 134 -2.29 2.31 16.47
CA ARG A 134 -3.67 2.41 15.96
C ARG A 134 -3.79 2.32 14.43
N GLY A 135 -2.71 2.62 13.71
CA GLY A 135 -2.67 2.62 12.26
C GLY A 135 -2.58 1.23 11.63
N GLY A 136 -1.96 0.23 12.27
CA GLY A 136 -1.54 -1.01 11.58
C GLY A 136 -2.68 -1.83 10.95
N VAL A 137 -3.76 -2.04 11.72
CA VAL A 137 -4.95 -2.78 11.24
C VAL A 137 -5.72 -1.99 10.18
N LYS A 138 -5.89 -0.68 10.39
CA LYS A 138 -6.54 0.19 9.40
C LYS A 138 -5.73 0.29 8.12
N PHE A 139 -4.40 0.41 8.26
CA PHE A 139 -3.43 0.46 7.18
C PHE A 139 -3.53 -0.80 6.32
N ILE A 140 -3.46 -1.98 6.93
CA ILE A 140 -3.43 -3.24 6.18
C ILE A 140 -4.75 -3.53 5.48
N GLN A 141 -5.89 -3.21 6.12
CA GLN A 141 -7.22 -3.29 5.49
C GLN A 141 -7.35 -2.31 4.31
N LEU A 142 -6.83 -1.10 4.47
CA LEU A 142 -6.89 -0.08 3.42
C LEU A 142 -5.95 -0.43 2.25
N LEU A 143 -4.78 -0.99 2.53
CA LEU A 143 -3.86 -1.52 1.52
C LEU A 143 -4.48 -2.70 0.76
N GLU A 144 -5.10 -3.64 1.46
CA GLU A 144 -5.80 -4.77 0.85
C GLU A 144 -6.87 -4.27 -0.14
N ARG A 145 -7.70 -3.31 0.28
CA ARG A 145 -8.75 -2.72 -0.56
C ARG A 145 -8.17 -1.99 -1.77
N LEU A 146 -7.14 -1.16 -1.57
CA LEU A 146 -6.47 -0.44 -2.65
C LEU A 146 -5.87 -1.42 -3.68
N SER A 147 -5.18 -2.45 -3.21
CA SER A 147 -4.54 -3.47 -4.04
C SER A 147 -5.55 -4.22 -4.92
N LYS A 148 -6.68 -4.67 -4.34
CA LYS A 148 -7.77 -5.36 -5.08
C LYS A 148 -8.38 -4.50 -6.18
N LEU A 149 -8.50 -3.19 -5.96
CA LEU A 149 -9.15 -2.27 -6.90
C LEU A 149 -8.29 -1.93 -8.12
N TYR A 150 -6.97 -2.03 -8.02
CA TYR A 150 -6.03 -1.54 -9.05
C TYR A 150 -5.24 -2.63 -9.76
N GLY A 151 -4.96 -3.77 -9.12
CA GLY A 151 -4.01 -4.74 -9.64
C GLY A 151 -4.63 -6.09 -9.90
N ASN A 152 -5.04 -6.78 -8.85
CA ASN A 152 -5.48 -8.16 -8.94
C ASN A 152 -6.45 -8.48 -7.81
N SER A 153 -7.62 -9.03 -8.14
CA SER A 153 -8.58 -9.56 -7.18
C SER A 153 -8.38 -11.05 -6.91
N GLU A 154 -7.38 -11.68 -7.55
CA GLU A 154 -7.12 -13.12 -7.43
C GLU A 154 -6.35 -13.46 -6.15
N ASP A 155 -6.75 -14.55 -5.51
CA ASP A 155 -6.05 -15.09 -4.34
C ASP A 155 -4.60 -15.46 -4.70
N GLY A 156 -3.64 -15.03 -3.87
CA GLY A 156 -2.21 -15.21 -4.12
C GLY A 156 -1.53 -14.07 -4.87
N SER A 157 -2.28 -13.05 -5.31
CA SER A 157 -1.68 -11.84 -5.89
C SER A 157 -1.04 -10.93 -4.83
N GLU A 158 0.11 -10.36 -5.15
CA GLU A 158 0.88 -9.51 -4.24
C GLU A 158 0.14 -8.22 -3.89
N LEU A 159 0.22 -7.81 -2.62
CA LEU A 159 -0.40 -6.57 -2.15
C LEU A 159 0.30 -5.33 -2.68
N LEU A 160 1.63 -5.41 -2.75
CA LEU A 160 2.49 -4.30 -3.12
C LEU A 160 2.96 -4.46 -4.57
N PHE A 161 2.56 -3.52 -5.40
CA PHE A 161 3.00 -3.44 -6.78
C PHE A 161 3.02 -1.98 -7.24
N THR A 162 3.63 -1.74 -8.39
CA THR A 162 3.54 -0.46 -9.10
C THR A 162 2.78 -0.66 -10.40
N LEU A 163 2.30 0.44 -10.99
CA LEU A 163 1.72 0.47 -12.32
C LEU A 163 2.72 1.09 -13.29
N ASN A 164 2.87 0.45 -14.45
CA ASN A 164 3.61 1.02 -15.57
C ASN A 164 2.78 2.11 -16.28
N ASN A 165 3.37 2.76 -17.28
CA ASN A 165 2.72 3.77 -18.13
C ASN A 165 1.49 3.27 -18.92
N HIS A 166 1.25 1.96 -18.98
CA HIS A 166 0.05 1.35 -19.58
C HIS A 166 -1.00 0.92 -18.54
N ALA A 167 -0.78 1.23 -17.26
CA ALA A 167 -1.57 0.78 -16.12
C ALA A 167 -1.54 -0.75 -15.90
N ASP A 168 -0.52 -1.45 -16.40
CA ASP A 168 -0.27 -2.84 -16.05
C ASP A 168 0.57 -2.95 -14.78
N VAL A 169 0.34 -4.03 -14.04
CA VAL A 169 1.07 -4.38 -12.82
C VAL A 169 2.56 -4.61 -13.13
N ASN A 170 3.42 -3.93 -12.37
CA ASN A 170 4.86 -4.09 -12.39
C ASN A 170 5.37 -4.31 -10.96
N HIS A 171 6.13 -5.38 -10.76
CA HIS A 171 6.69 -5.76 -9.46
C HIS A 171 7.98 -4.99 -9.12
N THR A 172 8.45 -4.10 -9.99
CA THR A 172 9.71 -3.36 -9.83
C THR A 172 9.45 -1.97 -9.24
N PHE A 173 10.13 -1.65 -8.14
CA PHE A 173 10.02 -0.36 -7.44
C PHE A 173 11.12 0.66 -7.82
N ASN A 174 11.83 0.46 -8.94
CA ASN A 174 12.97 1.29 -9.37
C ASN A 174 12.63 2.19 -10.57
#